data_AF-A0A1B7WSI4-F1
#
_entry.id   AF-A0A1B7WSI4-F1
#
_cell.length_a   1.000
_cell.length_b   1.000
_cell.length_c   1.000
_cell.angle_alpha   90.00
_cell.angle_beta   90.00
_cell.angle_gamma   90.00
#
_symmetry.space_group_name_H-M   'P 1'
#
loop_
_entity.id
_entity.type
_entity.pdbx_description
1 polymer ?
#
loop_
_entity_poly.entity_id
_entity_poly.type
_entity_poly.pdbx_seq_one_letter_code
_entity_poly.pdbx_strand_id
1 'polypeptide(L)'
;MNQETLYQKIERLFCTLKALREQYKTIDTWAETRQFMDDIVDIYIALKTNPSIEEDTKFQDYIRESAIELTSCTDYIYDFIFKMEQTLDSTFYNDEWIGICWQRSAVEAIKEMYQNTCLEEYFDDLDTEEVDDFIKEKGEYEGYIPQAQIPIGIPSSHWWWWYPNTTTKVEADKK
;
A
#
# COMPACT_ATOMS: atom_id res chain seq x y z
N MET A 1 -11.53 -12.12 4.30
CA MET A 1 -12.34 -11.11 5.01
C MET A 1 -13.79 -11.21 4.55
N ASN A 2 -14.79 -11.01 5.41
CA ASN A 2 -16.19 -10.99 4.96
C ASN A 2 -16.57 -9.57 4.46
N GLN A 3 -17.66 -9.45 3.70
CA GLN A 3 -18.06 -8.19 3.06
C GLN A 3 -18.44 -7.10 4.09
N GLU A 4 -18.99 -7.49 5.25
CA GLU A 4 -19.32 -6.56 6.33
C GLU A 4 -18.06 -5.90 6.93
N THR A 5 -17.02 -6.70 7.21
CA THR A 5 -15.73 -6.20 7.71
C THR A 5 -15.02 -5.31 6.69
N LEU A 6 -15.17 -5.59 5.38
CA LEU A 6 -14.62 -4.73 4.34
C LEU A 6 -15.26 -3.33 4.38
N TYR A 7 -16.59 -3.25 4.43
CA TYR A 7 -17.25 -1.94 4.44
C TYR A 7 -16.99 -1.17 5.75
N GLN A 8 -16.82 -1.85 6.88
CA GLN A 8 -16.37 -1.20 8.12
C GLN A 8 -14.99 -0.56 7.97
N LYS A 9 -14.05 -1.23 7.27
CA LYS A 9 -12.73 -0.67 6.95
C LYS A 9 -12.83 0.52 6.00
N ILE A 10 -13.66 0.42 4.96
CA ILE A 10 -13.93 1.51 4.02
C ILE A 10 -14.49 2.75 4.74
N GLU A 11 -15.47 2.56 5.63
CA GLU A 11 -16.07 3.65 6.42
C GLU A 11 -15.04 4.29 7.36
N ARG A 12 -14.22 3.47 8.04
CA ARG A 12 -13.12 3.97 8.87
C ARG A 12 -12.13 4.79 8.05
N LEU A 13 -11.75 4.30 6.88
CA LEU A 13 -10.81 4.97 5.99
C LEU A 13 -11.33 6.34 5.56
N PHE A 14 -12.63 6.46 5.25
CA PHE A 14 -13.25 7.76 5.00
C PHE A 14 -13.16 8.73 6.18
N CYS A 15 -13.42 8.24 7.40
CA CYS A 15 -13.27 9.06 8.60
C CYS A 15 -11.83 9.54 8.76
N THR A 16 -10.85 8.67 8.51
CA THR A 16 -9.42 9.03 8.55
C THR A 16 -9.07 10.07 7.49
N LEU A 17 -9.51 9.90 6.23
CA LEU A 17 -9.27 10.88 5.16
C LEU A 17 -9.87 12.25 5.49
N LYS A 18 -11.12 12.28 5.98
CA LYS A 18 -11.76 13.53 6.39
C LYS A 18 -11.01 14.20 7.54
N ALA A 19 -10.55 13.41 8.51
CA ALA A 19 -9.74 13.91 9.63
C ALA A 19 -8.40 14.47 9.15
N LEU A 20 -7.68 13.77 8.26
CA LEU A 20 -6.43 14.24 7.67
C LEU A 20 -6.63 15.57 6.92
N ARG A 21 -7.69 15.68 6.12
CA ARG A 21 -8.05 16.92 5.41
C ARG A 21 -8.33 18.08 6.37
N GLU A 22 -9.05 17.84 7.46
CA GLU A 22 -9.39 18.87 8.45
C GLU A 22 -8.21 19.29 9.32
N GLN A 23 -7.24 18.40 9.53
CA GLN A 23 -6.06 18.63 10.37
C GLN A 23 -4.85 19.18 9.60
N TYR A 24 -5.02 19.45 8.30
CA TYR A 24 -4.00 19.99 7.41
C TYR A 24 -3.32 21.22 8.05
N LYS A 25 -2.12 20.99 8.63
CA LYS A 25 -1.16 21.93 9.27
C LYS A 25 -1.16 22.08 10.80
N THR A 26 -1.83 21.25 11.60
CA THR A 26 -1.85 21.47 13.08
C THR A 26 -1.19 20.41 13.96
N ILE A 27 -0.98 19.18 13.48
CA ILE A 27 -0.48 18.04 14.29
C ILE A 27 0.46 17.13 13.45
N ASP A 28 1.37 16.40 14.09
CA ASP A 28 2.08 15.26 13.48
C ASP A 28 1.09 14.14 13.18
N THR A 29 0.80 13.93 11.90
CA THR A 29 -0.23 13.01 11.38
C THR A 29 0.34 11.66 10.96
N TRP A 30 1.60 11.36 11.31
CA TRP A 30 2.27 10.15 10.85
C TRP A 30 1.52 8.86 11.22
N ALA A 31 0.99 8.78 12.44
CA ALA A 31 0.28 7.60 12.91
C ALA A 31 -1.03 7.38 12.12
N GLU A 32 -1.76 8.46 11.87
CA GLU A 32 -3.00 8.47 11.09
C GLU A 32 -2.74 8.11 9.63
N THR A 33 -1.71 8.71 9.01
CA THR A 33 -1.28 8.38 7.65
C THR A 33 -0.85 6.92 7.56
N ARG A 34 -0.08 6.42 8.54
CA ARG A 34 0.33 5.02 8.56
C ARG A 34 -0.88 4.08 8.65
N GLN A 35 -1.81 4.36 9.56
CA GLN A 35 -3.02 3.56 9.71
C GLN A 35 -3.89 3.59 8.45
N PHE A 36 -3.98 4.75 7.78
CA PHE A 36 -4.64 4.89 6.50
C PHE A 36 -4.01 3.99 5.43
N MET A 37 -2.68 4.02 5.31
CA MET A 37 -1.94 3.20 4.35
C MET A 37 -2.07 1.70 4.64
N ASP A 38 -2.06 1.30 5.92
CA ASP A 38 -2.29 -0.09 6.31
C ASP A 38 -3.71 -0.56 5.94
N ASP A 39 -4.72 0.30 6.10
CA ASP A 39 -6.10 0.01 5.72
C ASP A 39 -6.28 -0.15 4.20
N ILE A 40 -5.56 0.65 3.40
CA ILE A 40 -5.51 0.52 1.95
C ILE A 40 -5.00 -0.88 1.54
N VAL A 41 -3.90 -1.35 2.14
CA VAL A 41 -3.33 -2.68 1.82
C VAL A 41 -4.31 -3.79 2.17
N ASP A 42 -4.96 -3.71 3.34
CA ASP A 42 -5.94 -4.71 3.75
C ASP A 42 -7.14 -4.79 2.80
N ILE A 43 -7.64 -3.64 2.34
CA ILE A 43 -8.72 -3.56 1.34
C ILE A 43 -8.23 -4.16 0.02
N TYR A 44 -7.05 -3.77 -0.43
CA TYR A 44 -6.45 -4.25 -1.67
C TYR A 44 -6.27 -5.76 -1.70
N ILE A 45 -5.73 -6.36 -0.63
CA ILE A 45 -5.63 -7.83 -0.50
C ILE A 45 -7.02 -8.47 -0.55
N ALA A 46 -8.03 -7.85 0.03
CA ALA A 46 -9.41 -8.35 -0.05
C ALA A 46 -9.96 -8.37 -1.47
N LEU A 47 -9.66 -7.33 -2.27
CA LEU A 47 -10.05 -7.26 -3.68
C LEU A 47 -9.37 -8.36 -4.50
N LYS A 48 -8.05 -8.54 -4.30
CA LYS A 48 -7.27 -9.54 -5.04
C LYS A 48 -7.65 -10.97 -4.68
N THR A 49 -8.13 -11.20 -3.46
CA THR A 49 -8.61 -12.51 -3.01
C THR A 49 -10.10 -12.75 -3.27
N ASN A 50 -10.86 -11.69 -3.58
CA ASN A 50 -12.27 -11.76 -3.92
C ASN A 50 -12.66 -10.73 -5.02
N PRO A 51 -12.41 -11.06 -6.29
CA PRO A 51 -12.62 -10.13 -7.40
C PRO A 51 -14.07 -9.65 -7.58
N SER A 52 -15.07 -10.37 -7.05
CA SER A 52 -16.48 -9.94 -7.15
C SER A 52 -16.75 -8.62 -6.43
N ILE A 53 -15.85 -8.19 -5.55
CA ILE A 53 -15.94 -6.91 -4.84
C ILE A 53 -15.61 -5.74 -5.78
N GLU A 54 -14.74 -5.95 -6.77
CA GLU A 54 -14.43 -4.91 -7.77
C GLU A 54 -15.68 -4.58 -8.62
N GLU A 55 -16.59 -5.53 -8.82
CA GLU A 55 -17.84 -5.31 -9.54
C GLU A 55 -18.96 -4.70 -8.65
N ASP A 56 -18.73 -4.58 -7.35
CA ASP A 56 -19.72 -4.06 -6.40
C ASP A 56 -19.89 -2.55 -6.56
N THR A 57 -21.11 -2.11 -6.87
CA THR A 57 -21.41 -0.70 -7.12
C THR A 57 -21.12 0.19 -5.90
N LYS A 58 -21.34 -0.29 -4.68
CA LYS A 58 -21.05 0.47 -3.46
C LYS A 58 -19.54 0.65 -3.29
N PHE A 59 -18.74 -0.34 -3.66
CA PHE A 59 -17.29 -0.22 -3.67
C PHE A 59 -16.80 0.76 -4.75
N GLN A 60 -17.37 0.71 -5.96
CA GLN A 60 -17.04 1.65 -7.04
C GLN A 60 -17.42 3.10 -6.70
N ASP A 61 -18.58 3.30 -6.07
CA ASP A 61 -19.00 4.60 -5.55
C ASP A 61 -18.01 5.11 -4.50
N TYR A 62 -17.59 4.22 -3.59
CA TYR A 62 -16.57 4.53 -2.61
C TYR A 62 -15.27 5.02 -3.25
N ILE A 63 -14.68 4.25 -4.18
CA ILE A 63 -13.41 4.60 -4.83
C ILE A 63 -13.48 5.97 -5.50
N ARG A 64 -14.59 6.25 -6.19
CA ARG A 64 -14.79 7.54 -6.84
C ARG A 64 -14.90 8.71 -5.86
N GLU A 65 -15.62 8.53 -4.75
CA GLU A 65 -15.77 9.58 -3.73
C GLU A 65 -14.47 9.80 -2.94
N SER A 66 -13.78 8.73 -2.54
CA SER A 66 -12.51 8.83 -1.81
C SER A 66 -11.38 9.36 -2.68
N ALA A 67 -11.42 9.14 -4.01
CA ALA A 67 -10.45 9.73 -4.94
C ALA A 67 -10.43 11.26 -4.82
N ILE A 68 -11.60 11.89 -4.74
CA ILE A 68 -11.73 13.35 -4.62
C ILE A 68 -11.14 13.85 -3.30
N GLU A 69 -11.34 13.12 -2.21
CA GLU A 69 -10.77 13.48 -0.91
C GLU A 69 -9.25 13.29 -0.90
N LEU A 70 -8.76 12.25 -1.58
CA LEU A 70 -7.34 11.92 -1.68
C LEU A 70 -6.53 12.95 -2.46
N THR A 71 -7.09 13.60 -3.49
CA THR A 71 -6.39 14.68 -4.21
C THR A 71 -6.03 15.85 -3.29
N SER A 72 -6.77 16.05 -2.20
CA SER A 72 -6.47 17.07 -1.18
C SER A 72 -5.50 16.58 -0.09
N CYS A 73 -5.12 15.30 -0.13
CA CYS A 73 -4.30 14.63 0.88
C CYS A 73 -2.99 14.05 0.29
N THR A 74 -2.65 14.36 -0.97
CA THR A 74 -1.49 13.81 -1.68
C THR A 74 -0.17 14.08 -0.97
N ASP A 75 -0.04 15.26 -0.34
CA ASP A 75 1.13 15.63 0.46
C ASP A 75 1.44 14.60 1.57
N TYR A 76 0.42 14.00 2.19
CA TYR A 76 0.61 12.97 3.20
C TYR A 76 1.16 11.67 2.61
N ILE A 77 0.79 11.35 1.38
CA ILE A 77 1.31 10.18 0.67
C ILE A 77 2.76 10.45 0.23
N TYR A 78 3.06 11.66 -0.24
CA TYR A 78 4.41 12.09 -0.54
C TYR A 78 5.32 12.02 0.69
N ASP A 79 4.89 12.61 1.82
CA ASP A 79 5.62 12.53 3.09
C ASP A 79 5.81 11.07 3.55
N PHE A 80 4.87 10.19 3.23
CA PHE A 80 4.97 8.77 3.52
C PHE A 80 6.02 8.05 2.67
N ILE A 81 6.08 8.35 1.37
CA ILE A 81 7.12 7.85 0.48
C ILE A 81 8.49 8.37 0.93
N PHE A 82 8.61 9.67 1.20
CA PHE A 82 9.85 10.27 1.68
C PHE A 82 10.34 9.64 3.01
N LYS A 83 9.45 9.35 3.95
CA LYS A 83 9.83 8.65 5.19
C LYS A 83 10.23 7.18 4.95
N MET A 84 9.63 6.53 3.96
CA MET A 84 10.03 5.18 3.53
C MET A 84 11.45 5.21 2.95
N GLU A 85 11.79 6.20 2.11
CA GLU A 85 13.16 6.43 1.60
C GLU A 85 14.15 6.68 2.74
N GLN A 86 13.82 7.54 3.70
CA GLN A 86 14.68 7.78 4.88
C GLN A 86 14.94 6.52 5.70
N THR A 87 13.92 5.65 5.81
CA THR A 87 14.07 4.36 6.49
C THR A 87 15.01 3.47 5.68
N LEU A 88 14.83 3.43 4.35
CA LEU A 88 15.70 2.76 3.39
C LEU A 88 17.13 3.35 3.32
N ASP A 89 17.40 4.57 3.75
CA ASP A 89 18.78 5.07 3.83
C ASP A 89 19.45 4.65 5.15
N SER A 90 18.68 4.19 6.13
CA SER A 90 19.16 3.81 7.46
C SER A 90 19.56 2.34 7.56
N THR A 91 20.19 1.95 8.68
CA THR A 91 20.51 0.55 8.97
C THR A 91 19.27 -0.19 9.43
N PHE A 92 19.02 -1.38 8.87
CA PHE A 92 17.83 -2.16 9.18
C PHE A 92 18.03 -3.03 10.42
N TYR A 93 16.96 -3.19 11.20
CA TYR A 93 16.89 -4.07 12.36
C TYR A 93 15.59 -4.88 12.34
N ASN A 94 15.70 -6.19 12.57
CA ASN A 94 14.56 -7.11 12.75
C ASN A 94 13.53 -7.04 11.60
N ASP A 95 12.28 -6.70 11.93
CA ASP A 95 11.12 -6.77 11.03
C ASP A 95 10.93 -5.50 10.18
N GLU A 96 11.90 -4.58 10.18
CA GLU A 96 11.84 -3.33 9.39
C GLU A 96 11.66 -3.60 7.90
N TRP A 97 12.23 -4.69 7.39
CA TRP A 97 12.07 -5.11 5.99
C TRP A 97 10.61 -5.45 5.63
N ILE A 98 9.89 -6.11 6.53
CA ILE A 98 8.44 -6.37 6.38
C ILE A 98 7.69 -5.03 6.37
N GLY A 99 8.10 -4.10 7.23
CA GLY A 99 7.56 -2.75 7.29
C GLY A 99 7.65 -2.02 5.95
N ILE A 100 8.83 -2.02 5.31
CA ILE A 100 9.04 -1.42 3.98
C ILE A 100 8.19 -2.10 2.92
N CYS A 101 8.19 -3.43 2.88
CA CYS A 101 7.41 -4.17 1.89
C CYS A 101 5.91 -3.85 1.98
N TRP A 102 5.42 -3.65 3.21
CA TRP A 102 4.06 -3.23 3.46
C TRP A 102 3.79 -1.79 2.99
N GLN A 103 4.68 -0.85 3.32
CA GLN A 103 4.57 0.55 2.88
C GLN A 103 4.57 0.67 1.35
N ARG A 104 5.49 -0.02 0.67
CA ARG A 104 5.56 -0.03 -0.79
C ARG A 104 4.31 -0.63 -1.42
N SER A 105 3.73 -1.65 -0.78
CA SER A 105 2.43 -2.23 -1.19
C SER A 105 1.27 -1.28 -1.02
N ALA A 106 1.29 -0.41 -0.01
CA ALA A 106 0.25 0.59 0.18
C ALA A 106 0.26 1.61 -0.97
N VAL A 107 1.44 2.07 -1.39
CA VAL A 107 1.56 3.00 -2.52
C VAL A 107 1.10 2.34 -3.83
N GLU A 108 1.50 1.11 -4.10
CA GLU A 108 1.05 0.37 -5.30
C GLU A 108 -0.46 0.14 -5.28
N ALA A 109 -1.02 -0.22 -4.12
CA ALA A 109 -2.44 -0.42 -3.94
C ALA A 109 -3.25 0.85 -4.24
N ILE A 110 -2.75 2.03 -3.86
CA ILE A 110 -3.37 3.30 -4.27
C ILE A 110 -3.38 3.43 -5.80
N LYS A 111 -2.23 3.24 -6.45
CA LYS A 111 -2.12 3.37 -7.92
C LYS A 111 -3.08 2.42 -8.64
N GLU A 112 -3.14 1.15 -8.22
CA GLU A 112 -4.00 0.16 -8.84
C GLU A 112 -5.49 0.38 -8.54
N MET A 113 -5.87 0.65 -7.28
CA MET A 113 -7.29 0.79 -6.90
C MET A 113 -7.93 2.07 -7.44
N TYR A 114 -7.14 3.13 -7.58
CA TYR A 114 -7.62 4.45 -8.00
C TYR A 114 -7.33 4.76 -9.47
N GLN A 115 -6.88 3.76 -10.24
CA GLN A 115 -6.74 3.88 -11.68
C GLN A 115 -8.09 4.26 -12.32
N ASN A 116 -8.07 5.15 -13.31
CA ASN A 116 -9.26 5.71 -13.96
C ASN A 116 -10.13 6.60 -13.07
N THR A 117 -9.57 7.15 -11.98
CA THR A 117 -10.21 8.17 -11.14
C THR A 117 -9.50 9.52 -11.29
N CYS A 118 -10.03 10.58 -10.66
CA CYS A 118 -9.34 11.88 -10.64
C CYS A 118 -8.00 11.88 -9.90
N LEU A 119 -7.68 10.83 -9.13
CA LEU A 119 -6.40 10.72 -8.43
C LEU A 119 -5.25 10.34 -9.39
N GLU A 120 -5.56 9.75 -10.55
CA GLU A 120 -4.56 9.29 -11.52
C GLU A 120 -3.66 10.42 -12.03
N GLU A 121 -4.16 11.66 -12.09
CA GLU A 121 -3.39 12.85 -12.46
C GLU A 121 -2.20 13.14 -11.52
N TYR A 122 -2.20 12.54 -10.32
CA TYR A 122 -1.17 12.73 -9.31
C TYR A 122 -0.21 11.53 -9.21
N PHE A 123 -0.38 10.48 -10.02
CA PHE A 123 0.43 9.26 -9.89
C PHE A 123 1.92 9.48 -10.21
N ASP A 124 2.23 10.46 -11.06
CA ASP A 124 3.61 10.88 -11.35
C ASP A 124 4.29 11.47 -10.11
N ASP A 125 3.53 12.14 -9.22
CA ASP A 125 4.05 12.68 -7.95
C ASP A 125 4.21 11.59 -6.87
N LEU A 126 3.63 10.41 -7.10
CA LEU A 126 3.74 9.24 -6.22
C LEU A 126 4.80 8.26 -6.74
N ASP A 127 5.85 8.78 -7.37
CA ASP A 127 6.93 7.95 -7.89
C ASP A 127 7.60 7.11 -6.78
N THR A 128 7.96 5.90 -7.14
CA THR A 128 8.60 4.91 -6.27
C THR A 128 9.82 4.27 -6.91
N GLU A 129 10.31 4.79 -8.04
CA GLU A 129 11.51 4.26 -8.71
C GLU A 129 12.73 4.28 -7.79
N GLU A 130 12.97 5.39 -7.08
CA GLU A 130 14.09 5.53 -6.13
C GLU A 130 13.96 4.55 -4.95
N VAL A 131 12.75 4.41 -4.40
CA VAL A 131 12.43 3.39 -3.38
C VAL A 131 12.71 1.99 -3.89
N ASP A 132 12.28 1.66 -5.10
CA ASP A 132 12.45 0.34 -5.71
C ASP A 132 13.94 0.01 -5.92
N ASP A 133 14.75 1.02 -6.26
CA ASP A 133 16.20 0.86 -6.38
C ASP A 133 16.89 0.67 -5.02
N PHE A 134 16.47 1.41 -3.98
CA PHE A 134 16.97 1.16 -2.62
C PHE A 134 16.57 -0.21 -2.07
N ILE A 135 15.36 -0.69 -2.36
CA ILE A 135 14.92 -2.04 -2.00
C ILE A 135 15.81 -3.09 -2.68
N LYS A 136 16.15 -2.91 -3.96
CA LYS A 136 17.07 -3.83 -4.65
C LYS A 136 18.44 -3.80 -4.00
N GLU A 137 19.03 -2.61 -3.84
CA GLU A 137 20.36 -2.45 -3.25
C GLU A 137 20.44 -3.11 -1.87
N LYS A 138 19.49 -2.81 -0.97
CA LYS A 138 19.50 -3.42 0.37
C LYS A 138 19.19 -4.90 0.38
N GLY A 139 18.26 -5.35 -0.46
CA GLY A 139 17.87 -6.76 -0.52
C GLY A 139 19.03 -7.68 -0.90
N GLU A 140 20.05 -7.16 -1.63
CA GLU A 140 21.29 -7.90 -1.91
C GLU A 140 22.09 -8.25 -0.65
N TYR A 141 21.98 -7.44 0.42
CA TYR A 141 22.79 -7.58 1.65
C TYR A 141 22.00 -8.10 2.86
N GLU A 142 20.75 -7.64 3.04
CA GLU A 142 19.93 -7.95 4.22
C GLU A 142 19.19 -9.30 4.12
N GLY A 143 19.09 -9.87 2.92
CA GLY A 143 18.47 -11.17 2.67
C GLY A 143 17.00 -11.09 2.24
N TYR A 144 16.26 -12.20 2.42
CA TYR A 144 14.89 -12.37 1.92
C TYR A 144 13.89 -12.63 3.06
N ILE A 145 12.63 -12.23 2.87
CA ILE A 145 11.54 -12.57 3.81
C ILE A 145 11.21 -14.05 3.67
N PRO A 146 11.21 -14.84 4.77
CA PRO A 146 10.74 -16.22 4.72
C PRO A 146 9.29 -16.29 4.23
N GLN A 147 8.95 -17.25 3.36
CA GLN A 147 7.61 -17.39 2.79
C GLN A 147 6.48 -17.44 3.84
N ALA A 148 6.77 -17.96 5.04
CA ALA A 148 5.82 -18.03 6.16
C ALA A 148 5.49 -16.66 6.79
N GLN A 149 6.31 -15.64 6.53
CA GLN A 149 6.10 -14.26 6.99
C GLN A 149 5.47 -13.38 5.91
N ILE A 150 5.44 -13.83 4.65
CA ILE A 150 4.77 -13.09 3.57
C ILE A 150 3.26 -13.19 3.78
N PRO A 151 2.54 -12.05 3.87
CA PRO A 151 1.10 -12.05 4.12
C PRO A 151 0.32 -12.79 3.02
N ILE A 152 -0.70 -13.54 3.41
CA ILE A 152 -1.56 -14.28 2.48
C ILE A 152 -2.33 -13.28 1.61
N GLY A 153 -2.31 -13.50 0.30
CA GLY A 153 -3.06 -12.69 -0.67
C GLY A 153 -2.32 -11.49 -1.23
N ILE A 154 -1.06 -11.27 -0.84
CA ILE A 154 -0.18 -10.30 -1.50
C ILE A 154 -0.01 -10.69 -2.98
N PRO A 155 -0.26 -9.77 -3.93
CA PRO A 155 -0.10 -10.07 -5.35
C PRO A 155 1.34 -10.32 -5.75
N SER A 156 1.53 -11.23 -6.70
CA SER A 156 2.87 -11.54 -7.24
C SER A 156 3.50 -10.39 -8.05
N SER A 157 2.76 -9.31 -8.32
CA SER A 157 3.27 -8.06 -8.87
C SER A 157 4.08 -7.26 -7.85
N HIS A 158 3.82 -7.46 -6.55
CA HIS A 158 4.53 -6.80 -5.44
C HIS A 158 5.87 -7.51 -5.17
N TRP A 159 6.74 -7.51 -6.18
CA TRP A 159 7.96 -8.34 -6.25
C TRP A 159 8.89 -8.18 -5.05
N TRP A 160 8.89 -7.02 -4.39
CA TRP A 160 9.74 -6.69 -3.24
C TRP A 160 9.56 -7.65 -2.06
N TRP A 161 8.39 -8.28 -1.90
CA TRP A 161 8.16 -9.32 -0.88
C TRP A 161 9.00 -10.58 -1.07
N TRP A 162 9.40 -10.87 -2.32
CA TRP A 162 10.17 -12.06 -2.68
C TRP A 162 11.61 -11.72 -3.07
N TYR A 163 11.99 -10.44 -3.11
CA TYR A 163 13.36 -10.06 -3.45
C TYR A 163 14.35 -10.43 -2.33
N PRO A 164 15.60 -10.80 -2.65
CA PRO A 164 16.16 -11.07 -3.99
C PRO A 164 15.77 -12.45 -4.55
N ASN A 165 15.10 -13.28 -3.77
CA ASN A 165 14.74 -14.64 -4.14
C ASN A 165 13.52 -14.70 -5.09
N THR A 166 13.71 -14.22 -6.32
CA THR A 166 12.71 -14.34 -7.41
C THR A 166 12.52 -15.79 -7.90
N THR A 167 13.36 -16.72 -7.44
CA THR A 167 13.23 -18.17 -7.56
C THR A 167 12.34 -18.71 -6.44
N THR A 168 11.04 -18.92 -6.61
CA THR A 168 10.47 -19.98 -7.46
C THR A 168 9.08 -19.61 -7.98
N LYS A 169 9.02 -18.96 -9.13
CA LYS A 169 7.77 -18.69 -9.88
C LYS A 169 7.30 -19.86 -10.77
N VAL A 170 7.65 -21.14 -10.49
CA VAL A 170 7.35 -22.26 -11.43
C VAL A 170 6.84 -23.59 -10.79
N GLU A 171 6.89 -23.82 -9.47
CA GLU A 171 6.49 -25.15 -8.93
C GLU A 171 5.12 -25.21 -8.24
N ALA A 172 4.45 -24.08 -7.97
CA ALA A 172 3.13 -24.09 -7.30
C ALA A 172 1.94 -24.33 -8.24
N ASP A 173 2.08 -24.12 -9.56
CA ASP A 173 1.06 -24.44 -10.56
C ASP A 173 1.21 -25.85 -11.17
N LYS A 174 2.06 -26.70 -10.56
CA LYS A 174 2.21 -28.11 -10.91
C LYS A 174 2.22 -29.00 -9.68
N LYS A 175 1.09 -29.10 -8.98
CA LYS A 175 0.73 -30.33 -8.25
C LYS A 175 -0.75 -30.41 -7.93
#